data_AF-A0A2V8E993-F1
#
_entry.id   AF-A0A2V8E993-F1
#
_cell.length_a   1.000
_cell.length_b   1.000
_cell.length_c   1.000
_cell.angle_alpha   90.00
_cell.angle_beta   90.00
_cell.angle_gamma   90.00
#
_symmetry.space_group_name_H-M   'P 1'
#
loop_
_entity.id
_entity.type
_entity.pdbx_description
1 polymer ?
#
loop_
_entity_poly.entity_id
_entity_poly.type
_entity_poly.pdbx_seq_one_letter_code
_entity_poly.pdbx_strand_id
1 'polypeptide(L)' 'MKPWPEVELSTSTDLLLRLRWLAILHGHVRPSLAVTGGVATPHDGIKALLAGADAVQMESAILRHGPAYF' A
#
# COMPACT_ATOMS: atom_id res chain seq x y z
N MET A 1 -16.01 24.27 18.50
CA MET A 1 -15.97 22.89 17.94
C MET A 1 -14.54 22.62 17.50
N LYS A 2 -13.83 21.73 18.20
CA LYS A 2 -12.42 21.41 17.91
C LYS A 2 -12.40 20.38 16.78
N PRO A 3 -11.69 20.59 15.65
CA PRO A 3 -11.50 19.51 14.70
C PRO A 3 -10.58 18.50 15.38
N TRP A 4 -11.16 17.39 15.83
CA TRP A 4 -10.36 16.23 16.16
C TRP A 4 -9.80 15.71 14.84
N PRO A 5 -8.49 15.44 14.73
CA PRO A 5 -7.96 14.82 13.54
C PRO A 5 -8.58 13.42 13.45
N GLU A 6 -9.56 13.28 12.55
CA GLU A 6 -10.08 11.98 12.17
C GLU A 6 -9.07 11.35 11.22
N VAL A 7 -8.50 10.22 11.63
CA VAL A 7 -7.53 9.49 10.81
C VAL A 7 -8.32 8.69 9.79
N GLU A 8 -8.32 9.16 8.55
CA GLU A 8 -8.88 8.42 7.42
C GLU A 8 -7.91 7.31 7.01
N LEU A 9 -8.28 6.07 7.33
CA LEU A 9 -7.47 4.90 6.97
C LEU A 9 -7.55 4.60 5.47
N SER A 10 -6.42 4.26 4.86
CA SER A 10 -6.36 3.98 3.41
C SER A 10 -7.14 2.72 3.00
N THR A 11 -7.60 2.66 1.75
CA THR A 11 -8.34 1.56 1.13
C THR A 11 -7.66 1.12 -0.18
N SER A 12 -8.11 0.02 -0.80
CA SER A 12 -7.55 -0.49 -2.06
C SER A 12 -7.51 0.52 -3.20
N THR A 13 -8.38 1.54 -3.20
CA THR A 13 -8.36 2.58 -4.25
C THR A 13 -7.16 3.50 -4.12
N ASP A 14 -6.65 3.72 -2.91
CA ASP A 14 -5.47 4.58 -2.67
C ASP A 14 -4.19 3.96 -3.22
N LEU A 15 -4.16 2.64 -3.41
CA LEU A 15 -3.01 1.92 -3.96
C LEU A 15 -2.78 2.23 -5.44
N LEU A 16 -3.81 2.60 -6.21
CA LEU A 16 -3.72 2.74 -7.68
C LEU A 16 -2.65 3.74 -8.13
N LEU A 17 -2.56 4.90 -7.48
CA LEU A 17 -1.55 5.91 -7.80
C LEU A 17 -0.14 5.41 -7.48
N ARG A 18 0.01 4.63 -6.40
CA ARG A 18 1.30 4.09 -5.96
C ARG A 18 1.79 3.00 -6.90
N LEU A 19 0.91 2.11 -7.36
CA LEU A 19 1.24 1.11 -8.38
C LEU A 19 1.74 1.76 -9.67
N ARG A 20 1.12 2.87 -10.08
CA ARG A 20 1.55 3.62 -11.28
C ARG A 20 2.99 4.13 -11.12
N TRP A 21 3.31 4.76 -10.00
CA TRP A 21 4.66 5.29 -9.78
C TRP A 21 5.70 4.19 -9.56
N LEU A 22 5.31 3.12 -8.85
CA LEU A 22 6.14 1.94 -8.69
C LEU A 22 6.54 1.34 -10.04
N ALA A 23 5.57 1.16 -10.96
CA ALA A 23 5.84 0.64 -12.30
C ALA A 23 6.71 1.59 -13.15
N ILE A 24 6.60 2.90 -12.96
CA ILE A 24 7.48 3.89 -13.61
C ILE A 24 8.92 3.80 -13.08
N LEU A 25 9.09 3.53 -11.78
CA LEU A 25 10.40 3.45 -11.14
C LEU A 25 11.09 2.09 -11.34
N HIS A 26 10.30 1.02 -11.50
CA HIS A 26 10.80 -0.33 -11.62
C HIS A 26 11.75 -0.46 -12.83
N GLY A 27 12.97 -0.98 -12.57
CA GLY A 27 14.03 -1.09 -13.57
C GLY A 27 14.73 0.23 -13.94
N HIS A 28 14.26 1.38 -13.45
CA HIS A 28 14.85 2.70 -13.69
C HIS A 28 15.71 3.20 -12.52
N VAL A 29 15.59 2.59 -11.35
CA VAL A 29 16.39 2.90 -10.16
C VAL A 29 17.03 1.62 -9.62
N ARG A 30 18.12 1.77 -8.85
CA ARG A 30 18.87 0.65 -8.26
C ARG A 30 18.42 0.15 -6.87
N PRO A 31 17.77 0.94 -5.98
CA PRO A 31 17.37 0.40 -4.68
C PRO A 31 16.18 -0.56 -4.83
N SER A 32 16.00 -1.43 -3.85
CA SER A 32 14.76 -2.20 -3.71
C SER A 32 13.57 -1.28 -3.51
N LEU A 33 12.44 -1.61 -4.12
CA LEU A 33 11.23 -0.82 -4.09
C LEU A 33 10.20 -1.45 -3.13
N ALA A 34 9.85 -0.72 -2.08
CA ALA A 34 8.74 -1.09 -1.19
C ALA A 34 7.51 -0.23 -1.51
N VAL A 35 6.31 -0.80 -1.38
CA VAL A 35 5.05 -0.06 -1.52
C VAL A 35 4.18 -0.19 -0.26
N THR A 36 3.55 0.91 0.10
CA THR A 36 2.67 1.05 1.28
C THR A 36 1.53 2.01 1.00
N GLY A 37 0.44 1.89 1.74
CA GLY A 37 -0.77 2.69 1.59
C GLY A 37 -1.74 2.09 0.58
N GLY A 38 -2.92 1.72 1.07
CA GLY A 38 -3.99 1.11 0.29
C GLY A 38 -3.84 -0.40 0.03
N VAL A 39 -2.92 -1.09 0.70
CA VAL A 39 -2.86 -2.56 0.63
C VAL A 39 -3.84 -3.13 1.65
N ALA A 40 -5.04 -3.54 1.20
CA ALA A 40 -6.12 -3.99 2.08
C ALA A 40 -6.53 -5.46 1.85
N THR A 41 -6.18 -6.03 0.71
CA THR A 41 -6.51 -7.42 0.35
C THR A 41 -5.28 -8.15 -0.22
N PRO A 42 -5.28 -9.49 -0.28
CA PRO A 42 -4.20 -10.24 -0.93
C PRO A 42 -4.00 -9.84 -2.41
N HIS A 43 -5.08 -9.50 -3.12
CA HIS A 43 -5.03 -9.04 -4.51
C HIS A 43 -4.27 -7.72 -4.67
N ASP A 44 -4.31 -6.85 -3.66
CA ASP A 44 -3.57 -5.60 -3.65
C ASP A 44 -2.06 -5.86 -3.53
N GLY A 45 -1.68 -6.81 -2.68
CA GLY A 45 -0.29 -7.28 -2.58
C GLY A 45 0.22 -7.92 -3.88
N ILE A 46 -0.61 -8.75 -4.53
CA ILE A 46 -0.26 -9.35 -5.84
C ILE A 46 -0.03 -8.27 -6.89
N LYS A 47 -0.91 -7.26 -6.98
CA LYS A 47 -0.73 -6.14 -7.92
C LYS A 47 0.56 -5.37 -7.65
N ALA A 48 0.89 -5.15 -6.37
CA ALA A 48 2.12 -4.49 -5.96
C ALA A 48 3.37 -5.25 -6.44
N LEU A 49 3.42 -6.56 -6.21
CA LEU A 49 4.51 -7.40 -6.69
C LEU A 49 4.63 -7.36 -8.22
N LEU A 50 3.51 -7.50 -8.94
CA LEU A 50 3.48 -7.44 -10.40
C LEU A 50 3.88 -6.06 -10.95
N ALA A 51 3.64 -4.98 -10.20
CA ALA A 51 4.05 -3.64 -10.56
C ALA A 51 5.54 -3.35 -10.26
N GLY A 52 6.26 -4.29 -9.64
CA GLY A 52 7.70 -4.18 -9.39
C GLY A 52 8.11 -3.89 -7.96
N ALA A 53 7.25 -4.17 -6.98
CA ALA A 53 7.63 -4.10 -5.57
C ALA A 53 8.45 -5.33 -5.16
N ASP A 54 9.54 -5.10 -4.42
CA ASP A 54 10.27 -6.12 -3.69
C ASP A 54 9.63 -6.40 -2.32
N ALA A 55 8.94 -5.41 -1.74
CA ALA A 55 8.25 -5.54 -0.46
C ALA A 55 6.91 -4.78 -0.44
N VAL A 56 5.94 -5.33 0.28
CA VAL A 56 4.61 -4.75 0.44
C VAL A 56 4.35 -4.55 1.93
N GLN A 57 3.98 -3.34 2.33
CA GLN A 57 3.63 -3.01 3.71
C GLN A 57 2.13 -2.81 3.86
N MET A 58 1.56 -3.47 4.86
CA MET A 58 0.16 -3.35 5.26
C MET A 58 0.07 -2.67 6.62
N GLU A 59 -0.80 -1.67 6.73
CA GLU A 59 -1.01 -0.94 7.99
C GLU A 59 -2.50 -0.72 8.22
N SER A 60 -3.14 0.11 7.39
CA SER A 60 -4.57 0.43 7.51
C SER A 60 -5.50 -0.81 7.51
N ALA A 61 -5.10 -1.91 6.88
CA ALA A 61 -5.86 -3.17 6.91
C ALA A 61 -5.70 -3.89 8.27
N ILE A 62 -4.47 -3.93 8.79
CA ILE A 62 -4.16 -4.51 10.09
C ILE A 62 -4.84 -3.70 11.21
N LEU A 63 -4.86 -2.37 11.11
CA LEU A 63 -5.56 -1.51 12.07
C LEU A 63 -7.08 -1.77 12.10
N ARG A 64 -7.69 -2.15 10.96
CA ARG A 64 -9.12 -2.45 10.89
C ARG A 64 -9.47 -3.87 11.33
N HIS A 65 -8.64 -4.84 10.99
CA HIS A 65 -9.00 -6.26 11.08
C HIS A 65 -8.20 -7.03 12.15
N GLY A 66 -7.20 -6.39 12.75
CA GLY A 66 -6.34 -6.97 13.77
C GLY A 66 -5.06 -7.59 13.21
N PRO A 67 -4.13 -7.99 14.10
CA PRO A 67 -2.80 -8.44 13.72
C PRO A 67 -2.78 -9.77 12.97
N ALA A 68 -3.84 -10.58 13.00
CA ALA A 68 -3.91 -11.86 12.27
C ALA A 68 -4.33 -11.70 10.79
N TYR A 69 -4.49 -10.47 10.30
CA TYR A 69 -4.96 -10.16 8.95
C TYR A 69 -3.83 -10.07 7.90
N PHE A 70 -2.70 -10.75 8.12
CA PHE A 70 -1.62 -10.87 7.14
C PHE A 70 -1.72 -12.13 6.29
#